data_AF-A0A9X0MCB3-F1
#
_entry.id   AF-A0A9X0MCB3-F1
#
_cell.length_a   1.000
_cell.length_b   1.000
_cell.length_c   1.000
_cell.angle_alpha   90.00
_cell.angle_beta   90.00
_cell.angle_gamma   90.00
#
_symmetry.space_group_name_H-M   'P 1'
#
loop_
_entity.id
_entity.type
_entity.pdbx_description
1 polymer ?
#
loop_
_entity_poly.entity_id
_entity_poly.type
_entity_poly.pdbx_seq_one_letter_code
_entity_poly.pdbx_strand_id
1 'polypeptide(L)'
;MFDVPGQDENVFSKLLTFDLESRHSIIQVYDDIKDRLANKVYPFGKDSFGNHLCFDYRSNPESPTVVFWEHEEENIEEVIHPVCSTFTELLASLRDFEED
;
A
#
# COMPACT_ATOMS: atom_id res chain seq x y z
N MET A 1 4.69 -5.72 10.65
CA MET A 1 4.88 -6.62 9.48
C MET A 1 3.52 -7.06 8.98
N PHE A 2 3.42 -7.42 7.71
CA PHE A 2 2.23 -8.00 7.07
C PHE A 2 2.66 -9.01 5.99
N ASP A 3 1.71 -9.81 5.52
CA ASP A 3 1.97 -10.84 4.51
C ASP A 3 1.39 -10.46 3.16
N VAL A 4 2.19 -10.67 2.12
CA VAL A 4 1.73 -10.71 0.73
C VAL A 4 1.88 -12.14 0.24
N PRO A 5 0.83 -12.79 -0.29
CA PRO A 5 0.94 -14.17 -0.76
C PRO A 5 2.05 -14.35 -1.81
N GLY A 6 2.99 -15.26 -1.54
CA GLY A 6 4.10 -15.57 -2.44
C GLY A 6 5.33 -14.66 -2.33
N GLN A 7 5.34 -13.75 -1.36
CA GLN A 7 6.52 -12.93 -1.03
C GLN A 7 7.04 -13.28 0.37
N ASP A 8 8.30 -12.90 0.62
CA ASP A 8 8.86 -12.89 1.98
C ASP A 8 8.16 -11.82 2.84
N GLU A 9 8.55 -11.71 4.11
CA GLU A 9 7.88 -10.82 5.05
C GLU A 9 7.95 -9.35 4.65
N ASN A 10 6.79 -8.68 4.67
CA ASN A 10 6.68 -7.28 4.29
C ASN A 10 6.63 -6.34 5.50
N VAL A 11 7.29 -5.19 5.39
CA VAL A 11 7.38 -4.21 6.47
C VAL A 11 6.37 -3.09 6.26
N PHE A 12 5.50 -2.88 7.24
CA PHE A 12 4.66 -1.69 7.29
C PHE A 12 5.35 -0.61 8.13
N SER A 13 5.96 0.38 7.49
CA SER A 13 6.78 1.40 8.17
C SER A 13 5.94 2.54 8.75
N LYS A 14 5.03 3.10 7.95
CA LYS A 14 4.22 4.26 8.39
C LYS A 14 2.96 4.45 7.57
N LEU A 15 1.97 5.06 8.22
CA LEU A 15 0.83 5.68 7.55
C LEU A 15 1.26 6.99 6.86
N LEU A 16 0.63 7.27 5.73
CA LEU A 16 0.67 8.60 5.12
C LEU A 16 -0.18 9.56 5.95
N THR A 17 0.19 10.84 5.93
CA THR A 17 -0.45 11.88 6.75
C THR A 17 -1.38 12.76 5.92
N PHE A 18 -2.30 13.46 6.58
CA PHE A 18 -3.12 14.52 5.98
C PHE A 18 -2.45 15.90 6.05
N ASP A 19 -1.29 16.00 6.69
CA ASP A 19 -0.49 17.23 6.68
C ASP A 19 0.04 17.50 5.27
N LEU A 20 -0.55 18.49 4.60
CA LEU A 20 -0.26 18.83 3.20
C LEU A 20 1.13 19.39 2.98
N GLU A 21 1.83 19.84 4.02
CA GLU A 21 3.21 20.35 3.93
C GLU A 21 4.24 19.24 4.11
N SER A 22 3.81 18.07 4.59
CA SER A 22 4.68 16.91 4.80
C SER A 22 4.97 16.20 3.49
N ARG A 23 6.23 15.78 3.30
CA ARG A 23 6.63 14.83 2.23
C ARG A 23 5.96 13.46 2.31
N HIS A 24 5.24 13.19 3.40
CA HIS A 24 4.45 11.99 3.61
C HIS A 24 2.94 12.25 3.49
N SER A 25 2.56 13.44 3.00
CA SER A 25 1.18 13.79 2.68
C SER A 25 0.60 12.78 1.71
N ILE A 26 -0.62 12.30 1.98
CA ILE A 26 -1.35 11.43 1.06
C ILE A 26 -1.51 12.08 -0.32
N ILE A 27 -1.67 13.40 -0.40
CA ILE A 27 -1.83 14.13 -1.66
C ILE A 27 -0.51 14.20 -2.42
N GLN A 28 0.58 14.62 -1.76
CA GLN A 28 1.88 14.72 -2.42
C GLN A 28 2.35 13.34 -2.91
N VAL A 29 2.27 12.33 -2.04
CA VAL A 29 2.67 10.96 -2.39
C VAL A 29 1.83 10.43 -3.56
N TYR A 30 0.51 10.63 -3.55
CA TYR A 30 -0.32 10.22 -4.67
C TYR A 30 0.07 10.95 -5.96
N ASP A 31 0.28 12.26 -5.93
CA ASP A 31 0.68 13.04 -7.11
C ASP A 31 2.03 12.58 -7.70
N ASP A 32 2.96 12.14 -6.86
CA ASP A 32 4.27 11.63 -7.29
C ASP A 32 4.20 10.27 -8.01
N ILE A 33 3.22 9.43 -7.68
CA ILE A 33 3.16 8.04 -8.17
C ILE A 33 1.94 7.73 -9.05
N LYS A 34 0.95 8.64 -9.16
CA LYS A 34 -0.33 8.39 -9.85
C LYS A 34 -0.19 7.94 -11.30
N ASP A 35 0.84 8.38 -12.01
CA ASP A 35 1.07 8.03 -13.42
C ASP A 35 1.52 6.56 -13.59
N ARG A 36 1.95 5.93 -12.50
CA ARG A 36 2.37 4.52 -12.43
C ARG A 36 1.35 3.64 -11.70
N LEU A 37 0.34 4.23 -11.08
CA LEU A 37 -0.72 3.51 -10.37
C LEU A 37 -1.87 3.18 -11.32
N ALA A 38 -2.49 2.03 -11.08
CA ALA A 38 -3.78 1.74 -11.70
C ALA A 38 -4.83 2.77 -11.24
N ASN A 39 -5.74 3.14 -12.15
CA ASN A 39 -6.81 4.07 -11.84
C ASN A 39 -7.66 3.57 -10.64
N LYS A 40 -8.06 4.49 -9.75
CA LYS A 40 -8.79 4.22 -8.50
C LYS A 40 -8.05 3.38 -7.45
N VAL A 41 -6.73 3.35 -7.52
CA VAL A 41 -5.86 2.81 -6.47
C VAL A 41 -5.18 3.97 -5.75
N TYR A 42 -5.28 4.01 -4.42
CA TYR A 42 -4.80 5.14 -3.63
C TYR A 42 -3.92 4.68 -2.47
N PRO A 43 -2.71 5.23 -2.29
CA PRO A 43 -1.81 4.85 -1.21
C PRO A 43 -2.30 5.39 0.13
N PHE A 44 -2.15 4.60 1.19
CA PHE A 44 -2.41 5.03 2.57
C PHE A 44 -1.25 4.74 3.52
N GLY A 45 -0.34 3.86 3.12
CA GLY A 45 0.81 3.46 3.91
C GLY A 45 2.01 3.16 3.03
N LYS A 46 3.19 3.13 3.62
CA LYS A 46 4.42 2.74 2.91
C LYS A 46 5.35 1.89 3.76
N ASP A 47 6.22 1.18 3.06
CA ASP A 47 7.37 0.51 3.65
C ASP A 47 8.60 1.43 3.69
N SER A 48 9.76 0.86 4.05
CA SER A 48 11.05 1.56 4.08
C SER A 48 11.73 1.64 2.71
N PHE A 49 11.25 0.90 1.71
CA PHE A 49 11.88 0.72 0.39
C PHE A 49 11.19 1.52 -0.72
N GLY A 50 10.07 2.21 -0.40
CA GLY A 50 9.34 3.05 -1.35
C GLY A 50 8.10 2.40 -1.93
N ASN A 51 7.76 1.19 -1.49
CA ASN A 51 6.54 0.49 -1.84
C ASN A 51 5.38 0.98 -0.98
N HIS A 52 4.15 0.79 -1.46
CA HIS A 52 2.97 1.36 -0.84
C HIS A 52 1.89 0.32 -0.56
N LEU A 53 1.26 0.42 0.60
CA LEU A 53 -0.04 -0.19 0.83
C LEU A 53 -1.12 0.76 0.30
N CYS A 54 -2.01 0.21 -0.52
CA CYS A 54 -3.02 0.96 -1.24
C CYS A 54 -4.42 0.37 -1.02
N PHE A 55 -5.42 1.25 -1.08
CA PHE A 55 -6.81 0.86 -1.26
C PHE A 55 -7.10 0.70 -2.74
N ASP A 56 -7.67 -0.45 -3.13
CA ASP A 56 -8.09 -0.72 -4.50
C ASP A 56 -9.62 -0.66 -4.63
N TYR A 57 -10.09 0.42 -5.26
CA TYR A 57 -11.51 0.66 -5.50
C TYR A 57 -11.99 0.24 -6.90
N ARG A 58 -11.15 -0.45 -7.69
CA ARG A 58 -11.48 -0.80 -9.09
C ARG A 58 -12.71 -1.71 -9.17
N SER A 59 -12.82 -2.65 -8.24
CA SER A 59 -13.89 -3.65 -8.20
C SER A 59 -15.10 -3.22 -7.35
N ASN A 60 -14.87 -2.48 -6.26
CA ASN A 60 -15.92 -2.04 -5.35
C ASN A 60 -15.63 -0.63 -4.79
N PRO A 61 -16.36 0.41 -5.22
CA PRO A 61 -16.18 1.78 -4.75
C PRO A 61 -16.49 2.01 -3.26
N GLU A 62 -17.32 1.16 -2.65
CA GLU A 62 -17.78 1.34 -1.26
C GLU A 62 -16.98 0.50 -0.25
N SER A 63 -16.29 -0.54 -0.73
CA SER A 63 -15.53 -1.46 0.12
C SER A 63 -14.26 -1.91 -0.61
N PRO A 64 -13.20 -1.09 -0.58
CA PRO A 64 -11.95 -1.40 -1.26
C PRO A 64 -11.24 -2.58 -0.61
N THR A 65 -10.53 -3.35 -1.42
CA THR A 65 -9.54 -4.31 -0.93
C THR A 65 -8.23 -3.60 -0.61
N VAL A 66 -7.34 -4.25 0.13
CA VAL A 66 -5.99 -3.77 0.39
C VAL A 66 -5.02 -4.51 -0.54
N VAL A 67 -4.16 -3.74 -1.20
CA VAL A 67 -3.13 -4.25 -2.09
C VAL A 67 -1.78 -3.61 -1.76
N PHE A 68 -0.70 -4.30 -2.12
CA PHE A 68 0.66 -3.82 -2.03
C PHE A 68 1.16 -3.45 -3.43
N TRP A 69 1.66 -2.23 -3.59
CA TRP A 69 2.21 -1.70 -4.83
C TRP A 69 3.73 -1.61 -4.75
N GLU A 70 4.42 -2.35 -5.62
CA GLU A 70 5.88 -2.49 -5.63
C GLU A 70 6.55 -1.50 -6.59
N HIS A 71 7.29 -0.51 -6.07
CA HIS A 71 7.74 0.59 -6.90
C HIS A 71 8.81 0.21 -7.95
N GLU A 72 9.42 -0.97 -7.87
CA GLU A 72 10.48 -1.41 -8.78
C GLU A 72 9.94 -2.02 -10.08
N GLU A 73 8.66 -2.42 -10.11
CA GLU A 73 8.08 -3.04 -11.29
C GLU A 73 7.69 -2.02 -12.37
N GLU A 74 8.07 -2.32 -13.62
CA GLU A 74 7.81 -1.47 -14.79
C GLU A 74 6.45 -1.77 -15.45
N ASN A 75 5.90 -2.98 -15.25
CA ASN A 75 4.64 -3.40 -15.85
C ASN A 75 3.46 -3.16 -14.89
N ILE A 76 2.65 -2.12 -15.15
CA ILE A 76 1.51 -1.65 -14.33
C ILE A 76 0.56 -2.78 -13.86
N GLU A 77 0.38 -3.83 -14.66
CA GLU A 77 -0.50 -4.96 -14.29
C GLU A 77 0.12 -5.94 -13.28
N GLU A 78 1.44 -6.01 -13.22
CA GLU A 78 2.20 -6.93 -12.34
C GLU A 78 2.61 -6.25 -11.02
N VAL A 79 2.43 -4.93 -10.89
CA VAL A 79 2.91 -4.13 -9.75
C VAL A 79 2.04 -4.23 -8.50
N ILE A 80 0.86 -4.84 -8.58
CA ILE A 80 -0.15 -4.81 -7.51
C ILE A 80 -0.41 -6.21 -7.00
N HIS A 81 -0.07 -6.44 -5.73
CA HIS A 81 -0.24 -7.72 -5.05
C HIS A 81 -1.39 -7.66 -4.05
N PRO A 82 -2.37 -8.58 -4.09
CA PRO A 82 -3.44 -8.63 -3.10
C PRO A 82 -2.89 -8.90 -1.68
N VAL A 83 -3.37 -8.15 -0.68
CA VAL A 83 -2.99 -8.36 0.73
C VAL A 83 -4.15 -8.98 1.51
N CYS A 84 -5.29 -8.27 1.56
CA CYS A 84 -6.49 -8.73 2.26
C CYS A 84 -7.74 -8.00 1.73
N SER A 85 -8.92 -8.46 2.16
CA SER A 85 -10.19 -7.97 1.62
C SER A 85 -10.65 -6.67 2.26
N THR A 86 -10.18 -6.35 3.46
CA THR A 86 -10.58 -5.15 4.19
C THR A 86 -9.43 -4.53 4.99
N PHE A 87 -9.53 -3.24 5.29
CA PHE A 87 -8.58 -2.59 6.20
C PHE A 87 -8.58 -3.20 7.60
N THR A 88 -9.73 -3.68 8.09
CA THR A 88 -9.83 -4.36 9.38
C THR A 88 -9.04 -5.66 9.41
N GLU A 89 -9.09 -6.44 8.31
CA GLU A 89 -8.26 -7.65 8.17
C GLU A 89 -6.77 -7.32 8.17
N LEU A 90 -6.35 -6.24 7.50
CA LEU A 90 -4.97 -5.76 7.57
C LEU A 90 -4.56 -5.48 9.01
N LEU A 91 -5.34 -4.68 9.75
CA LEU A 91 -5.01 -4.34 11.13
C LEU A 91 -4.91 -5.58 12.03
N ALA A 92 -5.76 -6.58 11.80
CA ALA A 92 -5.75 -7.84 12.55
C ALA A 92 -4.57 -8.74 12.17
N SER A 93 -3.99 -8.59 10.98
CA SER A 93 -2.85 -9.37 10.52
C SER A 93 -1.48 -8.76 10.86
N LEU A 94 -1.45 -7.49 11.29
CA LEU A 94 -0.22 -6.80 11.67
C LEU A 94 0.48 -7.51 12.84
N ARG A 95 1.79 -7.71 12.68
CA ARG A 95 2.67 -8.28 13.71
C ARG A 95 3.83 -7.35 14.00
N ASP A 96 4.37 -7.42 15.21
CA ASP A 96 5.60 -6.72 15.56
C ASP A 96 6.78 -7.26 14.74
N PHE A 97 7.82 -6.45 14.58
CA PHE A 97 9.07 -6.92 14.03
C PHE A 97 9.82 -7.68 15.12
N GLU A 98 10.00 -8.98 14.98
CA GLU A 98 10.83 -9.78 15.87
C GLU A 98 12.29 -9.65 15.42
N GLU A 99 13.15 -9.03 16.24
CA GLU A 99 14.60 -9.10 16.08
C GLU A 99 15.06 -10.46 16.64
N ASP A 100 15.47 -11.39 15.77
CA ASP A 100 16.21 -12.61 16.17
C ASP A 100 17.58 -12.29 16.79
#